data_AF-A0AAW2DSF6-F1
#
_entry.id   AF-A0AAW2DSF6-F1
#
_cell.length_a   1.000
_cell.length_b   1.000
_cell.length_c   1.000
_cell.angle_alpha   90.00
_cell.angle_beta   90.00
_cell.angle_gamma   90.00
#
_symmetry.space_group_name_H-M   'P 1'
#
loop_
_entity.id
_entity.type
_entity.pdbx_description
1 polymer ?
#
loop_
_entity_poly.entity_id
_entity_poly.type
_entity_poly.pdbx_seq_one_letter_code
_entity_poly.pdbx_strand_id
1 'polypeptide(L)' 'AFVHFVLGGLPPNIAVLKSVLSKITKPVTLLDITTLSLLRKDGHPSIYGLGGPTAMDCSHWCLAGVPDTWNEILYNLIL' A
#
# COMPACT_ATOMS: atom_id res chain seq x y z
N ALA A 1 -19.95 21.17 4.16
CA ALA A 1 -19.01 20.40 3.33
C ALA A 1 -17.87 19.89 4.21
N PHE A 2 -18.12 18.87 5.02
CA PHE A 2 -17.07 18.03 5.58
C PHE A 2 -17.10 16.77 4.74
N VAL A 3 -16.17 16.66 3.79
CA VAL A 3 -15.99 15.41 3.07
C VAL A 3 -15.44 14.45 4.11
N HIS A 4 -16.29 13.53 4.54
CA HIS A 4 -15.94 12.37 5.34
C HIS A 4 -14.88 11.61 4.53
N PHE A 5 -13.60 11.92 4.76
CA PHE A 5 -12.49 11.11 4.29
C PHE A 5 -12.70 9.75 4.94
N VAL A 6 -13.18 8.79 4.15
CA VAL A 6 -13.26 7.39 4.55
C VAL A 6 -11.82 6.89 4.65
N LEU A 7 -11.16 7.20 5.77
CA LEU A 7 -10.04 6.40 6.24
C LEU A 7 -10.68 5.10 6.70
N GLY A 8 -10.90 4.17 5.77
CA GLY A 8 -11.00 2.76 6.13
C GLY A 8 -9.83 2.50 7.07
N GLY A 9 -10.14 2.15 8.33
CA GLY A 9 -9.14 2.11 9.39
C GLY A 9 -7.93 1.28 8.98
N LEU A 10 -6.77 1.57 9.60
CA LEU A 10 -5.57 0.77 9.34
C LEU A 10 -5.89 -0.72 9.52
N PRO A 11 -5.46 -1.56 8.58
CA PRO A 11 -5.82 -2.96 8.64
C PRO A 11 -5.16 -3.60 9.89
N PRO A 12 -5.85 -4.53 10.57
CA PRO A 12 -5.45 -4.99 11.90
C PRO A 12 -4.11 -5.71 11.91
N ASN A 13 -3.69 -6.24 10.76
CA ASN A 13 -2.38 -6.87 10.55
C ASN A 13 -1.20 -5.90 10.79
N ILE A 14 -1.38 -4.58 10.68
CA ILE A 14 -0.32 -3.61 10.97
C ILE A 14 0.11 -3.67 12.44
N ALA A 15 -0.83 -3.89 13.37
CA ALA A 15 -0.51 -4.04 14.79
C ALA A 15 0.33 -5.29 15.05
N VAL A 16 0.00 -6.40 14.38
CA VAL A 16 0.75 -7.66 14.47
C VAL A 16 2.16 -7.47 13.89
N LEU A 17 2.28 -6.85 12.71
CA LEU A 17 3.56 -6.55 12.07
C LEU A 17 4.47 -5.74 13.01
N LYS A 18 3.97 -4.66 13.60
CA LYS A 18 4.74 -3.83 14.55
C LYS A 18 5.20 -4.61 15.79
N SER A 19 4.35 -5.49 16.32
CA SER A 19 4.67 -6.36 17.46
C SER A 19 5.74 -7.40 17.14
N VAL A 20 5.77 -7.93 15.92
CA VAL A 20 6.82 -8.84 15.46
C VAL A 20 8.13 -8.09 15.26
N LEU A 21 8.08 -6.94 14.57
CA LEU A 21 9.25 -6.10 14.31
C LEU A 21 9.93 -5.61 15.59
N SER A 22 9.21 -5.44 16.70
CA SER A 22 9.83 -5.07 17.98
C SER A 22 10.59 -6.21 18.66
N LYS A 23 10.44 -7.46 18.18
CA LYS A 23 11.01 -8.67 18.81
C LYS A 23 12.12 -9.33 17.98
N ILE A 24 12.30 -8.92 16.72
CA ILE A 24 13.31 -9.52 15.86
C ILE A 24 14.73 -9.18 16.35
N THR A 25 15.64 -10.15 16.26
CA THR A 25 17.04 -9.98 16.67
C THR A 25 17.89 -9.31 15.58
N LYS A 26 17.55 -9.56 14.31
CA LYS A 26 18.20 -8.89 13.17
C LYS A 26 17.39 -7.64 12.82
N PRO A 27 17.96 -6.43 12.93
CA PRO A 27 17.23 -5.21 12.64
C PRO A 27 16.81 -5.17 11.16
N VAL A 28 15.56 -4.79 10.91
CA VAL A 28 15.05 -4.51 9.58
C VAL A 28 14.32 -3.16 9.61
N THR A 29 14.47 -2.38 8.55
CA THR A 29 13.74 -1.11 8.39
C THR A 29 12.44 -1.39 7.67
N LEU A 30 11.31 -1.03 8.27
CA LEU A 30 10.01 -1.14 7.62
C LEU A 30 9.81 0.02 6.65
N LEU A 31 9.62 -0.29 5.37
CA LEU A 31 9.09 0.65 4.39
C LEU A 31 7.56 0.74 4.56
N ASP A 32 7.10 1.66 5.41
CA ASP A 32 5.65 1.83 5.69
C ASP A 32 4.96 2.65 4.59
N ILE A 33 4.47 1.93 3.57
CA ILE A 33 3.70 2.48 2.43
C ILE A 33 2.18 2.44 2.65
N THR A 34 1.71 2.02 3.83
CA THR A 34 0.30 1.67 4.07
C THR A 34 -0.64 2.85 3.85
N THR A 35 -0.42 3.94 4.59
CA THR A 35 -1.31 5.11 4.57
C THR A 35 -1.28 5.81 3.21
N LEU A 36 -0.10 5.97 2.62
CA LEU A 36 0.07 6.49 1.26
C LEU A 36 -0.76 5.67 0.25
N SER A 37 -0.65 4.35 0.29
CA SER A 37 -1.30 3.47 -0.68
C SER A 37 -2.82 3.46 -0.50
N LEU A 38 -3.32 3.54 0.74
CA LEU A 38 -4.76 3.67 1.04
C LEU A 38 -5.38 4.93 0.44
N LEU A 39 -4.60 6.00 0.26
CA LEU A 39 -5.07 7.23 -0.38
C LEU A 39 -5.18 7.12 -1.91
N ARG A 40 -4.62 6.06 -2.51
CA ARG A 40 -4.48 5.90 -3.96
C ARG A 40 -5.42 4.84 -4.54
N LYS A 41 -6.68 4.81 -4.12
CA LYS A 41 -7.71 3.87 -4.66
C LYS A 41 -7.87 3.93 -6.19
N ASP A 42 -7.45 5.02 -6.82
CA ASP A 42 -7.46 5.26 -8.27
C ASP A 42 -6.24 4.66 -8.99
N GLY A 43 -5.25 4.14 -8.27
CA GLY A 43 -4.08 3.48 -8.85
C GLY A 43 -4.31 2.02 -9.28
N HIS A 44 -5.52 1.48 -9.07
CA HIS A 44 -5.85 0.09 -9.37
C HIS A 44 -6.33 -0.10 -10.83
N PRO A 45 -6.01 -1.23 -11.49
CA PRO A 45 -6.46 -1.54 -12.84
C PRO A 45 -7.98 -1.66 -13.00
N SER A 46 -8.73 -1.95 -11.93
CA SER A 46 -10.18 -2.16 -12.00
C SER A 46 -10.51 -3.25 -13.05
N ILE A 47 -11.36 -2.96 -14.02
CA ILE A 47 -11.76 -3.88 -15.10
C ILE A 47 -10.66 -4.16 -16.13
N TYR A 48 -9.54 -3.42 -16.09
CA TYR A 48 -8.40 -3.62 -16.97
C TYR A 48 -7.35 -4.58 -16.37
N GLY A 49 -7.62 -5.12 -15.18
CA GLY A 49 -6.76 -6.06 -14.48
C GLY A 49 -7.06 -7.53 -14.79
N LEU A 50 -6.57 -8.40 -13.91
CA LEU A 50 -6.79 -9.84 -14.03
C LEU A 50 -8.27 -10.17 -13.81
N GLY A 51 -8.91 -10.75 -14.83
CA GLY A 51 -10.34 -11.05 -14.85
C GLY A 51 -11.17 -10.12 -15.74
N GLY A 52 -10.58 -9.03 -16.25
CA GLY A 52 -11.23 -8.19 -17.26
C GLY A 52 -12.57 -7.61 -16.79
N PRO A 53 -13.53 -7.37 -17.69
CA PRO A 53 -14.82 -6.77 -17.34
C PRO A 53 -15.67 -7.57 -16.33
N THR A 54 -15.36 -8.85 -16.08
CA THR A 54 -16.14 -9.72 -15.19
C THR A 54 -15.64 -9.72 -13.75
N ALA A 55 -14.45 -9.16 -13.48
CA ALA A 55 -13.90 -9.03 -12.13
C ALA A 55 -13.15 -7.70 -11.98
N MET A 56 -13.37 -7.02 -10.85
CA MET A 56 -12.66 -5.77 -10.56
C MET A 56 -11.37 -6.07 -9.80
N ASP A 57 -10.24 -5.78 -10.43
CA ASP A 57 -8.93 -5.89 -9.78
C ASP A 57 -8.66 -4.67 -8.90
N CYS A 58 -8.89 -4.86 -7.60
CA CYS A 58 -8.61 -3.88 -6.55
C CYS A 58 -7.34 -4.23 -5.74
N SER A 59 -6.58 -5.22 -6.18
CA SER A 59 -5.43 -5.75 -5.43
C SER A 59 -4.11 -5.39 -6.10
N HIS A 60 -4.06 -5.35 -7.43
CA HIS A 60 -2.88 -4.97 -8.20
C HIS A 60 -2.86 -3.47 -8.50
N TRP A 61 -1.74 -3.00 -9.02
CA TRP A 61 -1.52 -1.59 -9.35
C TRP A 61 -1.23 -1.43 -10.84
N CYS A 62 -1.73 -0.34 -11.43
CA CYS A 62 -1.29 0.09 -12.75
C CYS A 62 0.17 0.55 -12.73
N LEU A 63 0.86 0.39 -13.85
CA LEU A 63 2.18 0.94 -14.11
C LEU A 63 2.14 1.85 -15.37
N ALA A 64 2.72 3.04 -15.34
CA ALA A 64 3.35 3.72 -14.20
C ALA A 64 2.33 4.11 -13.10
N GLY A 65 2.74 4.17 -11.84
CA GLY A 65 1.82 4.43 -10.74
C GLY A 65 2.37 4.30 -9.32
N VAL A 66 1.53 3.79 -8.41
CA VAL A 66 1.81 3.70 -6.96
C VAL A 66 3.10 2.92 -6.65
N PRO A 67 3.40 1.78 -7.30
CA PRO A 67 4.64 1.05 -7.07
C PRO A 67 5.91 1.85 -7.40
N ASP A 68 5.84 2.80 -8.35
CA ASP A 68 7.00 3.64 -8.67
C ASP A 68 7.34 4.56 -7.48
N THR A 69 6.32 5.11 -6.80
CA THR A 69 6.53 5.90 -5.57
C THR A 69 7.15 5.06 -4.46
N TRP A 70 6.78 3.78 -4.34
CA TRP A 70 7.41 2.88 -3.36
C TRP A 70 8.89 2.67 -3.68
N ASN A 71 9.23 2.53 -4.96
CA ASN A 71 10.61 2.38 -5.42
C ASN A 71 11.45 3.64 -5.17
N GLU A 72 10.89 4.83 -5.39
CA GLU A 72 11.57 6.11 -5.09
C GLU A 72 11.85 6.25 -3.57
N ILE A 73 10.89 5.91 -2.72
CA ILE A 73 11.10 5.93 -1.26
C ILE A 73 12.16 4.89 -0.86
N LEU A 74 12.10 3.68 -1.43
CA LEU A 74 13.09 2.64 -1.18
C LEU A 74 14.49 3.07 -1.62
N TYR A 75 14.62 3.67 -2.80
CA TYR A 75 15.89 4.19 -3.32
C TYR A 75 16.50 5.21 -2.35
N ASN A 76 15.68 6.14 -1.84
CA ASN A 76 16.11 7.11 -0.85
C ASN A 76 16.47 6.54 0.53
N LEU A 77 16.02 5.32 0.86
CA LEU A 77 16.38 4.64 2.12
C LEU A 77 17.68 3.83 2.01
N ILE A 78 18.06 3.45 0.79
CA ILE A 78 19.24 2.60 0.53
C ILE A 78 20.48 3.46 0.25
N LEU A 79 20.28 4.65 -0.33
CA LEU A 79 21.33 5.67 -0.45
C LEU A 79 21.69 6.31 0.89
#